data_AF-A0A2P2IGB4-F1
#
_entry.id   AF-A0A2P2IGB4-F1
#
_cell.length_a   1.000
_cell.length_b   1.000
_cell.length_c   1.000
_cell.angle_alpha   90.00
_cell.angle_beta   90.00
_cell.angle_gamma   90.00
#
_symmetry.space_group_name_H-M   'P 1'
#
loop_
_entity.id
_entity.type
_entity.pdbx_description
1 polymer ?
#
loop_
_entity_poly.entity_id
_entity_poly.type
_entity_poly.pdbx_seq_one_letter_code
_entity_poly.pdbx_strand_id
1 'polypeptide(L)'
;GDDVNVILEESESESELGSILPKTPTAKFGTWDGVFTSCLLNIFGVIMFLRVGWIVGQAGTMLTLVVIGVSSIVVLLTALSMSAICTNGEIRAGGAYYMISRSLGPSVGAAVGVIFSVGMSVAVALYVIGFMETFVEQANFTLTGTAINDARVYGILMAFVLLLIALVGVGWVIKVQLILLALLVASIISFFIGSFLSPKPEAGFVGYNTGASADNFGPDFSPLNGVSTSFVVTFSVFFPAVTGIMAGANISGDLKNPSESIPKGTLYAIGVSSVVYSLMAIVIGAVTVRGEPDGEIGLKNNFLIMTEVSAWGPLVFAGIYAATFSSALASLVGAPRILMSVAQDNLLPILAPFAKTRANGDPVRAYFVSFLLACACILIGELNIIAPLITMFFMMTYALINFACFQLSLAKSPGWRPQFRWYNKWTAF
;
A
#
# COMPACT_ATOMS: atom_id res chain seq x y z
N GLY A 1 35.93 22.07 -42.42
CA GLY A 1 36.23 23.06 -41.36
C GLY A 1 34.97 23.71 -40.88
N ASP A 2 34.10 24.14 -41.81
CA ASP A 2 33.01 25.05 -41.47
C ASP A 2 31.64 24.37 -41.26
N ASP A 3 31.40 23.17 -41.80
CA ASP A 3 30.10 22.47 -41.63
C ASP A 3 29.89 21.85 -40.24
N VAL A 4 30.95 21.64 -39.46
CA VAL A 4 30.85 21.06 -38.10
C VAL A 4 30.49 22.13 -37.06
N ASN A 5 30.88 23.39 -37.29
CA ASN A 5 30.57 24.48 -36.38
C ASN A 5 29.11 24.94 -36.48
N VAL A 6 28.51 24.87 -37.68
CA VAL A 6 27.08 25.23 -37.88
C VAL A 6 26.15 24.25 -37.16
N ILE A 7 26.48 22.95 -37.15
CA ILE A 7 25.69 21.92 -36.46
C ILE A 7 25.81 22.05 -34.94
N LEU A 8 26.98 22.47 -34.43
CA LEU A 8 27.17 22.69 -33.00
C LEU A 8 26.44 23.96 -32.51
N GLU A 9 26.46 25.06 -33.28
CA GLU A 9 25.68 26.27 -32.97
C GLU A 9 24.16 26.05 -33.07
N GLU A 10 23.66 25.29 -34.05
CA GLU A 10 22.24 24.93 -34.11
C GLU A 10 21.83 24.06 -32.92
N SER A 11 22.67 23.10 -32.51
CA SER A 11 22.38 22.21 -31.36
C SER A 11 22.43 22.92 -30.00
N GLU A 12 23.31 23.91 -29.82
CA GLU A 12 23.34 24.73 -28.61
C GLU A 12 22.14 25.70 -28.58
N SER A 13 21.75 26.26 -29.73
CA SER A 13 20.59 27.15 -29.83
C SER A 13 19.25 26.44 -29.56
N GLU A 14 19.08 25.18 -30.00
CA GLU A 14 17.88 24.38 -29.66
C GLU A 14 17.83 24.01 -28.17
N SER A 15 19.00 23.82 -27.53
CA SER A 15 19.10 23.51 -26.10
C SER A 15 18.77 24.73 -25.22
N GLU A 16 19.15 25.93 -25.65
CA GLU A 16 18.79 27.17 -24.97
C GLU A 16 17.32 27.57 -25.24
N LEU A 17 16.79 27.36 -26.45
CA LEU A 17 15.40 27.67 -26.78
C LEU A 17 14.40 26.77 -26.05
N GLY A 18 14.77 25.51 -25.77
CA GLY A 18 14.02 24.60 -24.90
C GLY A 18 13.95 25.02 -23.43
N SER A 19 14.82 25.95 -23.00
CA SER A 19 14.82 26.52 -21.65
C SER A 19 14.01 27.82 -21.51
N ILE A 20 13.70 28.47 -22.63
CA ILE A 20 12.99 29.77 -22.70
C ILE A 20 11.48 29.58 -22.92
N LEU A 21 11.05 28.44 -23.47
CA LEU A 21 9.64 28.10 -23.53
C LEU A 21 9.15 27.75 -22.12
N PRO A 22 8.14 28.45 -21.56
CA PRO A 22 7.52 28.02 -20.32
C PRO A 22 7.01 26.60 -20.57
N LYS A 23 7.57 25.61 -19.86
CA LYS A 23 6.97 24.27 -19.78
C LYS A 23 5.50 24.50 -19.50
N THR A 24 4.64 24.10 -20.44
CA THR A 24 3.18 24.25 -20.30
C THR A 24 2.85 23.71 -18.92
N PRO A 25 2.24 24.51 -18.02
CA PRO A 25 2.08 24.08 -16.64
C PRO A 25 1.25 22.81 -16.67
N THR A 26 1.89 21.67 -16.37
CA THR A 26 1.19 20.42 -16.18
C THR A 26 0.16 20.65 -15.09
N ALA A 27 -1.10 20.34 -15.39
CA ALA A 27 -2.19 20.54 -14.45
C ALA A 27 -1.87 19.79 -13.15
N LYS A 28 -1.54 20.55 -12.10
CA LYS A 28 -1.21 19.99 -10.78
C LYS A 28 -2.47 19.46 -10.10
N PHE A 29 -2.34 18.39 -9.34
CA PHE A 29 -3.43 17.75 -8.60
C PHE A 29 -3.77 18.51 -7.31
N GLY A 30 -5.01 18.32 -6.84
CA GLY A 30 -5.48 18.82 -5.55
C GLY A 30 -5.53 17.76 -4.46
N THR A 31 -6.25 18.09 -3.38
CA THR A 31 -6.42 17.23 -2.21
C THR A 31 -7.21 15.95 -2.50
N TRP A 32 -8.27 16.06 -3.31
CA TRP A 32 -9.21 14.96 -3.55
C TRP A 32 -8.76 14.05 -4.68
N ASP A 33 -8.44 14.65 -5.81
CA ASP A 33 -7.98 14.01 -7.05
C ASP A 33 -6.53 13.49 -6.97
N GLY A 34 -5.69 14.10 -6.12
CA GLY A 34 -4.30 13.68 -5.91
C GLY A 34 -4.13 12.84 -4.65
N VAL A 35 -4.13 13.48 -3.48
CA VAL A 35 -3.70 12.85 -2.21
C VAL A 35 -4.70 11.81 -1.73
N PHE A 36 -5.99 12.18 -1.60
CA PHE A 36 -7.02 11.30 -1.06
C PHE A 36 -7.18 10.01 -1.88
N THR A 37 -7.34 10.13 -3.19
CA THR A 37 -7.43 8.99 -4.13
C THR A 37 -6.17 8.11 -4.07
N SER A 38 -4.98 8.72 -4.05
CA SER A 38 -3.72 7.98 -3.97
C SER A 38 -3.58 7.20 -2.67
N CYS A 39 -3.89 7.83 -1.53
CA CYS A 39 -3.88 7.15 -0.23
C CYS A 39 -4.93 6.04 -0.18
N LEU A 40 -6.16 6.30 -0.63
CA LEU A 40 -7.25 5.33 -0.58
C LEU A 40 -6.93 4.07 -1.40
N LEU A 41 -6.36 4.24 -2.59
CA LEU A 41 -5.95 3.12 -3.44
C LEU A 41 -4.81 2.28 -2.88
N ASN A 42 -3.92 2.88 -2.09
CA ASN A 42 -2.83 2.16 -1.45
C ASN A 42 -3.21 1.60 -0.07
N ILE A 43 -4.36 2.01 0.47
CA ILE A 43 -4.94 1.46 1.70
C ILE A 43 -5.88 0.29 1.34
N PHE A 44 -6.72 0.46 0.32
CA PHE A 44 -7.59 -0.59 -0.17
C PHE A 44 -6.82 -1.57 -1.05
N GLY A 45 -6.29 -2.60 -0.40
CA GLY A 45 -5.48 -3.63 -1.03
C GLY A 45 -6.10 -5.02 -0.93
N VAL A 46 -5.26 -6.01 -1.18
CA VAL A 46 -5.64 -7.43 -1.19
C VAL A 46 -6.21 -7.94 0.13
N ILE A 47 -5.74 -7.40 1.26
CA ILE A 47 -6.19 -7.80 2.59
C ILE A 47 -7.69 -7.54 2.78
N MET A 48 -8.23 -6.48 2.17
CA MET A 48 -9.66 -6.19 2.19
C MET A 48 -10.49 -7.37 1.73
N PHE A 49 -10.16 -7.91 0.55
CA PHE A 49 -10.96 -8.94 -0.08
C PHE A 49 -10.62 -10.35 0.42
N LEU A 50 -9.33 -10.62 0.64
CA LEU A 50 -8.86 -11.99 0.90
C LEU A 50 -8.69 -12.35 2.37
N ARG A 51 -8.66 -11.35 3.27
CA ARG A 51 -8.28 -11.61 4.68
C ARG A 51 -9.19 -10.99 5.71
N VAL A 52 -9.99 -9.96 5.42
CA VAL A 52 -10.98 -9.44 6.38
C VAL A 52 -11.94 -10.55 6.81
N GLY A 53 -12.44 -11.37 5.87
CA GLY A 53 -13.28 -12.53 6.21
C GLY A 53 -12.60 -13.50 7.17
N TRP A 54 -11.37 -13.90 6.86
CA TRP A 54 -10.57 -14.78 7.73
C TRP A 54 -10.30 -14.19 9.11
N ILE A 55 -9.96 -12.90 9.20
CA ILE A 55 -9.75 -12.22 10.48
C ILE A 55 -11.03 -12.25 11.31
N VAL A 56 -12.20 -12.00 10.71
CA VAL A 56 -13.50 -12.12 11.39
C VAL A 56 -13.77 -13.57 11.82
N GLY A 57 -13.41 -14.55 11.00
CA GLY A 57 -13.55 -15.97 11.35
C GLY A 57 -12.70 -16.39 12.56
N GLN A 58 -11.49 -15.86 12.68
CA GLN A 58 -10.54 -16.18 13.76
C GLN A 58 -10.77 -15.35 15.03
N ALA A 59 -10.80 -14.03 14.89
CA ALA A 59 -10.87 -13.09 16.01
C ALA A 59 -12.33 -12.79 16.42
N GLY A 60 -13.31 -13.09 15.58
CA GLY A 60 -14.68 -12.62 15.74
C GLY A 60 -14.84 -11.16 15.36
N THR A 61 -16.08 -10.73 15.16
CA THR A 61 -16.43 -9.38 14.70
C THR A 61 -15.93 -8.32 15.67
N MET A 62 -16.13 -8.51 16.99
CA MET A 62 -15.77 -7.50 17.98
C MET A 62 -14.26 -7.27 18.05
N LEU A 63 -13.47 -8.34 18.12
CA LEU A 63 -12.01 -8.23 18.21
C LEU A 63 -11.42 -7.77 16.87
N THR A 64 -12.06 -8.07 15.74
CA THR A 64 -11.67 -7.51 14.43
C THR A 64 -11.83 -5.99 14.40
N LEU A 65 -12.91 -5.45 14.96
CA LEU A 65 -13.06 -3.99 15.11
C LEU A 65 -11.97 -3.38 16.00
N VAL A 66 -11.52 -4.09 17.03
CA VAL A 66 -10.36 -3.68 17.83
C VAL A 66 -9.07 -3.70 17.01
N VAL A 67 -8.85 -4.74 16.21
CA VAL A 67 -7.68 -4.82 15.29
C VAL A 67 -7.68 -3.64 14.31
N ILE A 68 -8.82 -3.33 13.70
CA ILE A 68 -8.98 -2.18 12.81
C ILE A 68 -8.69 -0.89 13.58
N GLY A 69 -9.33 -0.70 14.74
CA GLY A 69 -9.19 0.51 15.56
C GLY A 69 -7.75 0.77 16.01
N VAL A 70 -7.05 -0.25 16.52
CA VAL A 70 -5.63 -0.14 16.93
C VAL A 70 -4.75 0.20 15.72
N SER A 71 -4.97 -0.46 14.58
CA SER A 71 -4.21 -0.19 13.35
C SER A 71 -4.43 1.24 12.86
N SER A 72 -5.69 1.70 12.86
CA SER A 72 -6.06 3.06 12.49
C SER A 72 -5.47 4.10 13.44
N ILE A 73 -5.37 3.81 14.75
CA ILE A 73 -4.71 4.71 15.71
C ILE A 73 -3.22 4.86 15.39
N VAL A 74 -2.49 3.75 15.19
CA VAL A 74 -1.06 3.79 14.85
C VAL A 74 -0.81 4.64 13.60
N VAL A 75 -1.63 4.42 12.57
CA VAL A 75 -1.52 5.13 11.30
C VAL A 75 -1.96 6.59 11.42
N LEU A 76 -2.99 6.89 12.22
CA LEU A 76 -3.43 8.25 12.50
C LEU A 76 -2.34 9.07 13.20
N LEU A 77 -1.74 8.53 14.27
CA LEU A 77 -0.64 9.21 14.98
C LEU A 77 0.52 9.51 14.02
N THR A 78 0.85 8.56 13.15
CA THR A 78 1.87 8.73 12.12
C THR A 78 1.48 9.78 11.07
N ALA A 79 0.21 9.83 10.68
CA ALA A 79 -0.28 10.86 9.76
C ALA A 79 -0.26 12.26 10.38
N LEU A 80 -0.46 12.39 11.70
CA LEU A 80 -0.29 13.67 12.41
C LEU A 80 1.18 14.13 12.39
N SER A 81 2.12 13.22 12.66
CA SER A 81 3.57 13.49 12.55
C SER A 81 3.99 13.83 11.12
N MET A 82 3.49 13.08 10.13
CA MET A 82 3.76 13.36 8.72
C MET A 82 3.15 14.70 8.27
N SER A 83 1.98 15.07 8.78
CA SER A 83 1.38 16.39 8.54
C SER A 83 2.21 17.52 9.16
N ALA A 84 2.82 17.29 10.31
CA ALA A 84 3.76 18.23 10.93
C ALA A 84 5.02 18.42 10.07
N ILE A 85 5.58 17.33 9.55
CA ILE A 85 6.70 17.36 8.59
C ILE A 85 6.31 18.19 7.35
N CYS A 86 5.14 17.94 6.78
CA CYS A 86 4.66 18.62 5.57
C CYS A 86 4.36 20.11 5.77
N THR A 87 4.21 20.57 7.01
CA THR A 87 3.94 21.98 7.33
C THR A 87 5.17 22.66 7.95
N ASN A 88 6.33 21.99 7.93
CA ASN A 88 7.58 22.51 8.45
C ASN A 88 8.45 23.08 7.31
N GLY A 89 8.18 24.33 6.94
CA GLY A 89 8.90 25.05 5.88
C GLY A 89 8.33 24.84 4.48
N GLU A 90 9.09 25.21 3.45
CA GLU A 90 8.68 25.06 2.05
C GLU A 90 8.86 23.61 1.56
N ILE A 91 7.76 22.95 1.19
CA ILE A 91 7.84 21.66 0.51
C ILE A 91 8.24 21.89 -0.95
N ARG A 92 9.40 21.35 -1.34
CA ARG A 92 9.80 21.23 -2.74
C ARG A 92 9.40 19.88 -3.33
N ALA A 93 9.40 19.80 -4.66
CA ALA A 93 9.17 18.55 -5.38
C ALA A 93 10.27 17.52 -5.05
N GLY A 94 9.89 16.42 -4.40
CA GLY A 94 10.84 15.36 -4.03
C GLY A 94 10.23 14.10 -3.38
N GLY A 95 8.91 14.04 -3.22
CA GLY A 95 8.22 12.89 -2.61
C GLY A 95 8.40 12.80 -1.09
N ALA A 96 7.95 11.67 -0.51
CA ALA A 96 7.94 11.47 0.94
C ALA A 96 9.34 11.50 1.56
N TYR A 97 10.31 10.82 0.93
CA TYR A 97 11.68 10.78 1.42
C TYR A 97 12.30 12.16 1.56
N TYR A 98 12.17 13.01 0.53
CA TYR A 98 12.73 14.36 0.53
C TYR A 98 12.18 15.21 1.68
N MET A 99 10.87 15.14 1.92
CA MET A 99 10.24 15.87 3.02
C MET A 99 10.77 15.38 4.38
N ILE A 100 10.89 14.07 4.56
CA ILE A 100 11.42 13.47 5.79
C ILE A 100 12.88 13.87 6.02
N SER A 101 13.76 13.70 5.03
CA SER A 101 15.20 13.95 5.20
C SER A 101 15.54 15.42 5.44
N ARG A 102 14.76 16.35 4.88
CA ARG A 102 14.97 17.80 5.07
C ARG A 102 14.37 18.32 6.37
N SER A 103 13.25 17.78 6.83
CA SER A 103 12.64 18.23 8.08
C SER A 103 13.20 17.52 9.31
N LEU A 104 13.50 16.22 9.22
CA LEU A 104 14.00 15.42 10.36
C LEU A 104 15.52 15.34 10.44
N GLY A 105 16.21 15.72 9.37
CA GLY A 105 17.65 15.64 9.25
C GLY A 105 18.10 14.41 8.43
N PRO A 106 19.31 14.48 7.86
CA PRO A 106 19.79 13.52 6.87
C PRO A 106 19.94 12.09 7.42
N SER A 107 20.42 11.92 8.66
CA SER A 107 20.64 10.60 9.27
C SER A 107 19.33 9.85 9.51
N VAL A 108 18.34 10.52 10.12
CA VAL A 108 16.99 9.97 10.32
C VAL A 108 16.33 9.70 8.98
N GLY A 109 16.44 10.65 8.05
CA GLY A 109 15.93 10.50 6.68
C GLY A 109 16.44 9.22 6.02
N ALA A 110 17.76 8.99 6.01
CA ALA A 110 18.35 7.79 5.42
C ALA A 110 17.89 6.50 6.10
N ALA A 111 17.84 6.46 7.44
CA ALA A 111 17.37 5.29 8.18
C ALA A 111 15.91 4.95 7.82
N VAL A 112 15.02 5.94 7.87
CA VAL A 112 13.61 5.80 7.48
C VAL A 112 13.49 5.38 6.01
N GLY A 113 14.26 6.01 5.12
CA GLY A 113 14.23 5.74 3.68
C GLY A 113 14.64 4.32 3.31
N VAL A 114 15.71 3.78 3.92
CA VAL A 114 16.16 2.40 3.67
C VAL A 114 15.10 1.40 4.14
N ILE A 115 14.62 1.54 5.38
CA ILE A 115 13.63 0.61 5.96
C ILE A 115 12.33 0.67 5.15
N PHE A 116 11.91 1.87 4.76
CA PHE A 116 10.70 2.06 3.97
C PHE A 116 10.83 1.48 2.56
N SER A 117 11.98 1.65 1.90
CA SER A 117 12.26 1.05 0.59
C SER A 117 12.22 -0.48 0.62
N VAL A 118 12.85 -1.09 1.64
CA VAL A 118 12.80 -2.54 1.86
C VAL A 118 11.36 -2.99 2.12
N GLY A 119 10.63 -2.31 3.01
CA GLY A 119 9.22 -2.61 3.31
C GLY A 119 8.32 -2.55 2.07
N MET A 120 8.51 -1.54 1.21
CA MET A 120 7.79 -1.44 -0.06
C MET A 120 8.15 -2.56 -1.04
N SER A 121 9.41 -2.99 -1.08
CA SER A 121 9.84 -4.10 -1.93
C SER A 121 9.22 -5.43 -1.47
N VAL A 122 9.14 -5.67 -0.16
CA VAL A 122 8.41 -6.82 0.40
C VAL A 122 6.90 -6.69 0.12
N ALA A 123 6.34 -5.48 0.14
CA ALA A 123 4.93 -5.25 -0.19
C ALA A 123 4.57 -5.68 -1.62
N VAL A 124 5.49 -5.54 -2.59
CA VAL A 124 5.29 -6.09 -3.94
C VAL A 124 4.94 -7.58 -3.88
N ALA A 125 5.63 -8.35 -3.05
CA ALA A 125 5.37 -9.79 -2.92
C ALA A 125 3.98 -10.08 -2.36
N LEU A 126 3.51 -9.33 -1.36
CA LEU A 126 2.16 -9.49 -0.81
C LEU A 126 1.09 -9.27 -1.87
N TYR A 127 1.21 -8.20 -2.65
CA TYR A 127 0.24 -7.89 -3.69
C TYR A 127 0.28 -8.90 -4.83
N VAL A 128 1.47 -9.36 -5.24
CA VAL A 128 1.62 -10.38 -6.28
C VAL A 128 1.07 -11.73 -5.82
N ILE A 129 1.38 -12.19 -4.61
CA ILE A 129 0.83 -13.44 -4.08
C ILE A 129 -0.68 -13.33 -3.91
N GLY A 130 -1.20 -12.20 -3.42
CA GLY A 130 -2.64 -11.99 -3.34
C GLY A 130 -3.36 -12.03 -4.70
N PHE A 131 -2.72 -11.49 -5.75
CA PHE A 131 -3.20 -11.65 -7.13
C PHE A 131 -3.22 -13.14 -7.51
N MET A 132 -2.14 -13.86 -7.22
CA MET A 132 -1.96 -15.25 -7.64
C MET A 132 -2.83 -16.25 -6.88
N GLU A 133 -3.09 -16.04 -5.59
CA GLU A 133 -4.08 -16.83 -4.84
C GLU A 133 -5.45 -16.76 -5.54
N THR A 134 -5.86 -15.57 -5.98
CA THR A 134 -7.13 -15.37 -6.69
C THR A 134 -7.11 -16.01 -8.09
N PHE A 135 -5.99 -15.87 -8.80
CA PHE A 135 -5.84 -16.41 -10.15
C PHE A 135 -5.79 -17.94 -10.19
N VAL A 136 -5.03 -18.56 -9.29
CA VAL A 136 -4.90 -20.02 -9.22
C VAL A 136 -6.24 -20.66 -8.85
N GLU A 137 -6.99 -20.07 -7.92
CA GLU A 137 -8.33 -20.55 -7.57
C GLU A 137 -9.27 -20.52 -8.80
N GLN A 138 -9.25 -19.43 -9.58
CA GLN A 138 -10.09 -19.31 -10.77
C GLN A 138 -9.67 -20.21 -11.93
N ALA A 139 -8.36 -20.44 -12.09
CA ALA A 139 -7.83 -21.23 -13.21
C ALA A 139 -8.25 -22.70 -13.13
N ASN A 140 -8.59 -23.20 -11.94
CA ASN A 140 -9.05 -24.57 -11.66
C ASN A 140 -8.16 -25.66 -12.30
N PHE A 141 -6.86 -25.37 -12.43
CA PHE A 141 -5.82 -26.24 -12.97
C PHE A 141 -4.52 -25.96 -12.22
N THR A 142 -3.82 -27.03 -11.81
CA THR A 142 -2.53 -26.94 -11.15
C THR A 142 -1.39 -27.38 -12.06
N LEU A 143 -0.41 -26.51 -12.32
CA LEU A 143 0.75 -26.81 -13.17
C LEU A 143 1.78 -27.70 -12.44
N THR A 144 2.02 -27.43 -11.17
CA THR A 144 3.04 -28.09 -10.34
C THR A 144 2.46 -29.12 -9.37
N GLY A 145 1.14 -29.35 -9.42
CA GLY A 145 0.40 -30.25 -8.55
C GLY A 145 0.03 -29.68 -7.17
N THR A 146 0.44 -28.45 -6.85
CA THR A 146 0.03 -27.75 -5.61
C THR A 146 -0.21 -26.26 -5.88
N ALA A 147 -1.32 -25.72 -5.36
CA ALA A 147 -1.69 -24.32 -5.56
C ALA A 147 -0.62 -23.32 -5.08
N ILE A 148 0.09 -23.64 -3.98
CA ILE A 148 1.15 -22.79 -3.43
C ILE A 148 2.33 -22.67 -4.41
N ASN A 149 2.78 -23.79 -5.00
CA ASN A 149 3.89 -23.76 -5.96
C ASN A 149 3.49 -23.07 -7.27
N ASP A 150 2.23 -23.20 -7.68
CA ASP A 150 1.70 -22.48 -8.85
C ASP A 150 1.67 -20.97 -8.58
N ALA A 151 1.22 -20.55 -7.39
CA ALA A 151 1.26 -19.15 -6.98
C ALA A 151 2.68 -18.59 -6.96
N ARG A 152 3.68 -19.38 -6.55
CA ARG A 152 5.10 -19.01 -6.62
C ARG A 152 5.58 -18.83 -8.07
N VAL A 153 5.33 -19.79 -8.95
CA VAL A 153 5.79 -19.76 -10.35
C VAL A 153 5.15 -18.60 -11.12
N TYR A 154 3.81 -18.50 -11.07
CA TYR A 154 3.09 -17.39 -11.71
C TYR A 154 3.39 -16.05 -11.06
N GLY A 155 3.66 -16.02 -9.75
CA GLY A 155 4.07 -14.83 -9.03
C GLY A 155 5.41 -14.28 -9.51
N ILE A 156 6.42 -15.13 -9.76
CA ILE A 156 7.71 -14.70 -10.32
C ILE A 156 7.55 -14.16 -11.73
N LEU A 157 6.74 -14.83 -12.57
CA LEU A 157 6.40 -14.34 -13.91
C LEU A 157 5.75 -12.95 -13.84
N MET A 158 4.80 -12.77 -12.93
CA MET A 158 4.10 -11.51 -12.74
C MET A 158 5.01 -10.39 -12.25
N ALA A 159 5.88 -10.67 -11.27
CA ALA A 159 6.88 -9.70 -10.80
C ALA A 159 7.81 -9.26 -11.95
N PHE A 160 8.16 -10.18 -12.86
CA PHE A 160 8.97 -9.87 -14.03
C PHE A 160 8.22 -8.96 -15.02
N VAL A 161 6.93 -9.23 -15.27
CA VAL A 161 6.07 -8.35 -16.08
C VAL A 161 5.97 -6.96 -15.46
N LEU A 162 5.76 -6.87 -14.14
CA LEU A 162 5.73 -5.60 -13.42
C LEU A 162 7.06 -4.84 -13.53
N LEU A 163 8.20 -5.54 -13.47
CA LEU A 163 9.52 -4.92 -13.66
C LEU A 163 9.67 -4.34 -15.07
N LEU A 164 9.27 -5.07 -16.11
CA LEU A 164 9.31 -4.57 -17.49
C LEU A 164 8.45 -3.31 -17.64
N ILE A 165 7.24 -3.33 -17.07
CA ILE A 165 6.35 -2.16 -17.08
C ILE A 165 6.99 -0.97 -16.35
N ALA A 166 7.59 -1.19 -15.19
CA ALA A 166 8.23 -0.15 -14.41
C ALA A 166 9.44 0.48 -15.15
N LEU A 167 10.18 -0.29 -15.94
CA LEU A 167 11.35 0.17 -16.70
C LEU A 167 10.99 0.94 -17.99
N VAL A 168 9.82 0.70 -18.59
CA VAL A 168 9.35 1.42 -19.79
C VAL A 168 8.89 2.84 -19.45
N GLY A 169 8.38 3.07 -18.24
CA GLY A 169 8.02 4.38 -17.74
C GLY A 169 6.56 4.47 -17.26
N VAL A 170 6.37 5.17 -16.14
CA VAL A 170 5.19 5.07 -15.27
C VAL A 170 4.18 6.20 -15.52
N GLY A 171 4.39 7.06 -16.53
CA GLY A 171 3.54 8.24 -16.77
C GLY A 171 2.07 7.92 -17.05
N TRP A 172 1.77 6.73 -17.57
CA TRP A 172 0.40 6.26 -17.83
C TRP A 172 -0.29 5.67 -16.59
N VAL A 173 0.47 5.25 -15.59
CA VAL A 173 -0.06 4.55 -14.41
C VAL A 173 -1.01 5.44 -13.62
N ILE A 174 -0.73 6.75 -13.54
CA ILE A 174 -1.61 7.74 -12.87
C ILE A 174 -2.99 7.82 -13.55
N LYS A 175 -3.06 7.71 -14.88
CA LYS A 175 -4.35 7.73 -15.60
C LYS A 175 -5.15 6.45 -15.36
N VAL A 176 -4.45 5.32 -15.32
CA VAL A 176 -5.07 4.01 -15.03
C VAL A 176 -5.54 3.94 -13.59
N GLN A 177 -4.85 4.61 -12.66
CA GLN A 177 -5.17 4.64 -11.24
C GLN A 177 -6.63 5.05 -10.93
N LEU A 178 -7.20 6.00 -11.69
CA LEU A 178 -8.61 6.39 -11.52
C LEU A 178 -9.60 5.31 -11.97
N ILE A 179 -9.28 4.57 -13.05
CA ILE A 179 -10.09 3.44 -13.52
C ILE A 179 -10.04 2.32 -12.49
N LEU A 180 -8.86 2.03 -11.92
CA LEU A 180 -8.70 1.03 -10.88
C LEU A 180 -9.46 1.39 -9.61
N LEU A 181 -9.51 2.67 -9.24
CA LEU A 181 -10.34 3.16 -8.13
C LEU A 181 -11.83 2.94 -8.39
N ALA A 182 -12.29 3.25 -9.61
CA ALA A 182 -13.69 3.07 -9.97
C ALA A 182 -14.11 1.59 -9.87
N LEU A 183 -13.26 0.67 -10.37
CA LEU A 183 -13.50 -0.77 -10.25
C LEU A 183 -13.56 -1.20 -8.79
N LEU A 184 -12.59 -0.77 -7.98
CA LEU A 184 -12.53 -1.09 -6.56
C LEU A 184 -13.76 -0.60 -5.78
N VAL A 185 -14.18 0.65 -6.01
CA VAL A 185 -15.39 1.21 -5.39
C VAL A 185 -16.63 0.43 -5.84
N ALA A 186 -16.71 0.07 -7.12
CA ALA A 186 -17.81 -0.75 -7.64
C ALA A 186 -17.84 -2.15 -7.00
N SER A 187 -16.68 -2.78 -6.76
CA SER A 187 -16.57 -4.06 -6.04
C SER A 187 -17.06 -3.95 -4.58
N ILE A 188 -16.69 -2.87 -3.88
CA ILE A 188 -17.14 -2.62 -2.50
C ILE A 188 -18.66 -2.41 -2.45
N ILE A 189 -19.22 -1.63 -3.39
CA ILE A 189 -20.67 -1.43 -3.50
C ILE A 189 -21.39 -2.76 -3.81
N SER A 190 -20.84 -3.55 -4.72
CA SER A 190 -21.36 -4.89 -5.07
C SER A 190 -21.40 -5.83 -3.86
N PHE A 191 -20.38 -5.78 -3.00
CA PHE A 191 -20.36 -6.52 -1.74
C PHE A 191 -21.51 -6.11 -0.81
N PHE A 192 -21.69 -4.80 -0.57
CA PHE A 192 -22.76 -4.33 0.31
C PHE A 192 -24.15 -4.67 -0.23
N ILE A 193 -24.39 -4.45 -1.54
CA ILE A 193 -25.67 -4.81 -2.18
C ILE A 193 -25.90 -6.32 -2.10
N GLY A 194 -24.86 -7.10 -2.41
CA GLY A 194 -24.92 -8.57 -2.41
C GLY A 194 -25.30 -9.17 -1.07
N SER A 195 -24.90 -8.53 0.04
CA SER A 195 -25.26 -8.99 1.38
C SER A 195 -26.77 -9.07 1.63
N PHE A 196 -27.59 -8.33 0.86
CA PHE A 196 -29.05 -8.33 0.93
C PHE A 196 -29.73 -9.23 -0.12
N LEU A 197 -28.95 -9.86 -1.01
CA LEU A 197 -29.47 -10.78 -2.03
C LEU A 197 -29.60 -12.21 -1.48
N SER A 198 -30.06 -13.12 -2.34
CA SER A 198 -30.28 -14.52 -2.00
C SER A 198 -29.01 -15.17 -1.41
N PRO A 199 -29.11 -15.78 -0.21
CA PRO A 199 -28.02 -16.53 0.39
C PRO A 199 -27.51 -17.67 -0.50
N LYS A 200 -26.24 -18.03 -0.30
CA LYS A 200 -25.57 -19.18 -0.92
C LYS A 200 -24.98 -20.08 0.18
N PRO A 201 -25.80 -20.93 0.82
CA PRO A 201 -25.36 -21.74 1.95
C PRO A 201 -24.20 -22.68 1.60
N GLU A 202 -24.12 -23.16 0.36
CA GLU A 202 -23.04 -24.01 -0.15
C GLU A 202 -21.65 -23.37 -0.03
N ALA A 203 -21.57 -22.04 -0.08
CA ALA A 203 -20.32 -21.31 0.12
C ALA A 203 -20.19 -20.72 1.53
N GLY A 204 -21.21 -20.89 2.39
CA GLY A 204 -21.24 -20.39 3.76
C GLY A 204 -21.89 -19.02 3.93
N PHE A 205 -22.42 -18.42 2.85
CA PHE A 205 -23.23 -17.20 2.91
C PHE A 205 -24.67 -17.56 3.26
N VAL A 206 -25.07 -17.32 4.50
CA VAL A 206 -26.39 -17.68 5.05
C VAL A 206 -27.37 -16.51 5.11
N GLY A 207 -26.89 -15.28 4.96
CA GLY A 207 -27.70 -14.07 5.04
C GLY A 207 -27.98 -13.62 6.48
N TYR A 208 -28.68 -12.49 6.60
CA TYR A 208 -29.00 -11.87 7.90
C TYR A 208 -30.04 -12.67 8.70
N ASN A 209 -30.06 -12.48 10.02
CA ASN A 209 -31.02 -13.06 10.97
C ASN A 209 -30.98 -14.60 11.11
N THR A 210 -29.84 -15.22 10.81
CA THR A 210 -29.63 -16.67 10.88
C THR A 210 -28.92 -17.15 12.15
N GLY A 211 -28.51 -16.23 13.04
CA GLY A 211 -27.68 -16.52 14.21
C GLY A 211 -26.18 -16.31 13.97
N ALA A 212 -25.73 -16.26 12.71
CA ALA A 212 -24.32 -16.11 12.34
C ALA A 212 -23.62 -14.92 13.01
N SER A 213 -24.32 -13.78 13.17
CA SER A 213 -23.79 -12.60 13.88
C SER A 213 -23.42 -12.89 15.34
N ALA A 214 -24.24 -13.68 16.05
CA ALA A 214 -23.98 -14.06 17.43
C ALA A 214 -22.83 -15.07 17.52
N ASP A 215 -22.83 -16.08 16.63
CA ASP A 215 -21.77 -17.09 16.57
C ASP A 215 -20.42 -16.47 16.22
N ASN A 216 -20.40 -15.44 15.38
CA ASN A 216 -19.20 -14.74 14.98
C ASN A 216 -18.76 -13.62 15.93
N PHE A 217 -19.49 -13.35 17.03
CA PHE A 217 -19.23 -12.18 17.85
C PHE A 217 -17.86 -12.24 18.57
N GLY A 218 -17.56 -13.37 19.21
CA GLY A 218 -16.34 -13.61 19.99
C GLY A 218 -15.24 -14.36 19.23
N PRO A 219 -13.99 -14.37 19.73
CA PRO A 219 -12.89 -15.06 19.07
C PRO A 219 -13.01 -16.59 19.15
N ASP A 220 -12.49 -17.26 18.12
CA ASP A 220 -12.29 -18.71 18.06
C ASP A 220 -11.01 -18.96 17.25
N PHE A 221 -9.87 -18.79 17.90
CA PHE A 221 -8.57 -18.95 17.26
C PHE A 221 -8.29 -20.43 17.00
N SER A 222 -8.24 -20.81 15.73
CA SER A 222 -7.83 -22.14 15.30
C SER A 222 -6.53 -22.06 14.47
N PRO A 223 -5.63 -23.05 14.59
CA PRO A 223 -4.41 -23.08 13.79
C PRO A 223 -4.72 -23.05 12.29
N LEU A 224 -3.86 -22.38 11.52
CA LEU A 224 -3.89 -22.41 10.06
C LEU A 224 -2.54 -22.97 9.57
N ASN A 225 -2.55 -24.04 8.79
CA ASN A 225 -1.32 -24.71 8.31
C ASN A 225 -0.32 -25.05 9.43
N GLY A 226 -0.82 -25.45 10.61
CA GLY A 226 0.00 -25.75 11.78
C GLY A 226 0.54 -24.53 12.54
N VAL A 227 0.24 -23.30 12.08
CA VAL A 227 0.59 -22.06 12.77
C VAL A 227 -0.55 -21.65 13.68
N SER A 228 -0.29 -21.55 14.98
CA SER A 228 -1.27 -21.08 15.96
C SER A 228 -1.66 -19.63 15.67
N THR A 229 -2.96 -19.38 15.53
CA THR A 229 -3.51 -18.03 15.35
C THR A 229 -3.72 -17.37 16.71
N SER A 230 -3.57 -16.05 16.75
CA SER A 230 -3.79 -15.24 17.94
C SER A 230 -4.14 -13.82 17.53
N PHE A 231 -4.52 -12.98 18.49
CA PHE A 231 -4.73 -11.55 18.27
C PHE A 231 -3.55 -10.86 17.58
N VAL A 232 -2.31 -11.20 17.97
CA VAL A 232 -1.11 -10.59 17.39
C VAL A 232 -0.92 -11.03 15.95
N VAL A 233 -1.22 -12.29 15.64
CA VAL A 233 -1.16 -12.82 14.27
C VAL A 233 -2.20 -12.12 13.39
N THR A 234 -3.46 -12.06 13.82
CA THR A 234 -4.52 -11.40 13.04
C THR A 234 -4.25 -9.90 12.86
N PHE A 235 -3.74 -9.22 13.90
CA PHE A 235 -3.27 -7.85 13.80
C PHE A 235 -2.15 -7.71 12.75
N SER A 236 -1.15 -8.58 12.80
CA SER A 236 0.00 -8.51 11.89
C SER A 236 -0.34 -8.85 10.44
N VAL A 237 -1.38 -9.65 10.20
CA VAL A 237 -1.92 -9.92 8.86
C VAL A 237 -2.79 -8.75 8.37
N PHE A 238 -3.52 -8.09 9.27
CA PHE A 238 -4.36 -6.95 8.93
C PHE A 238 -3.57 -5.67 8.64
N PHE A 239 -2.53 -5.38 9.43
CA PHE A 239 -1.86 -4.08 9.43
C PHE A 239 -1.38 -3.57 8.05
N PRO A 240 -0.91 -4.40 7.10
CA PRO A 240 -0.59 -3.93 5.74
C PRO A 240 -1.76 -3.27 5.02
N ALA A 241 -3.01 -3.56 5.42
CA ALA A 241 -4.22 -2.94 4.88
C ALA A 241 -4.34 -1.44 5.22
N VAL A 242 -3.55 -0.92 6.16
CA VAL A 242 -3.62 0.51 6.56
C VAL A 242 -2.35 1.29 6.22
N THR A 243 -1.34 0.67 5.60
CA THR A 243 -0.01 1.27 5.43
C THR A 243 0.12 2.30 4.29
N GLY A 244 -0.92 2.47 3.48
CA GLY A 244 -0.90 3.31 2.27
C GLY A 244 -0.80 4.83 2.47
N ILE A 245 -0.64 5.33 3.71
CA ILE A 245 -0.73 6.76 4.03
C ILE A 245 0.35 7.65 3.43
N MET A 246 1.50 7.08 3.03
CA MET A 246 2.59 7.85 2.41
C MET A 246 2.41 8.02 0.89
N ALA A 247 1.41 7.39 0.28
CA ALA A 247 1.18 7.49 -1.17
C ALA A 247 0.92 8.92 -1.63
N GLY A 248 0.11 9.69 -0.89
CA GLY A 248 -0.14 11.09 -1.19
C GLY A 248 1.09 12.00 -1.03
N ALA A 249 2.00 11.64 -0.12
CA ALA A 249 3.27 12.35 0.07
C ALA A 249 4.28 12.09 -1.07
N ASN A 250 4.19 10.93 -1.74
CA ASN A 250 5.07 10.57 -2.86
C ASN A 250 4.85 11.43 -4.12
N ILE A 251 3.66 12.00 -4.29
CA ILE A 251 3.31 12.88 -5.42
C ILE A 251 3.42 14.37 -5.06
N SER A 252 4.17 14.72 -4.00
CA SER A 252 4.24 16.10 -3.48
C SER A 252 4.67 17.14 -4.52
N GLY A 253 5.47 16.77 -5.53
CA GLY A 253 5.87 17.66 -6.62
C GLY A 253 4.74 18.02 -7.60
N ASP A 254 3.73 17.17 -7.69
CA ASP A 254 2.63 17.28 -8.64
C ASP A 254 1.38 17.95 -8.02
N LEU A 255 1.44 18.32 -6.74
CA LEU A 255 0.33 18.96 -6.02
C LEU A 255 0.39 20.50 -6.15
N LYS A 256 -0.79 21.12 -6.23
CA LYS A 256 -0.93 22.60 -6.20
C LYS A 256 -0.39 23.17 -4.89
N ASN A 257 -0.86 22.65 -3.75
CA ASN A 257 -0.49 23.07 -2.40
C ASN A 257 -0.16 21.86 -1.51
N PRO A 258 1.08 21.33 -1.56
CA PRO A 258 1.45 20.10 -0.84
C PRO A 258 1.21 20.18 0.67
N SER A 259 1.58 21.31 1.30
CA SER A 259 1.47 21.51 2.77
C SER A 259 0.03 21.50 3.28
N GLU A 260 -0.95 21.77 2.41
CA GLU A 260 -2.36 21.74 2.76
C GLU A 260 -3.05 20.44 2.30
N SER A 261 -2.74 19.99 1.07
CA SER A 261 -3.38 18.83 0.46
C SER A 261 -2.97 17.51 1.11
N ILE A 262 -1.68 17.35 1.49
CA ILE A 262 -1.20 16.10 2.07
C ILE A 262 -1.87 15.82 3.43
N PRO A 263 -1.88 16.76 4.41
CA PRO A 263 -2.55 16.52 5.68
C PRO A 263 -4.04 16.20 5.54
N LYS A 264 -4.79 17.02 4.78
CA LYS A 264 -6.23 16.85 4.63
C LYS A 264 -6.57 15.54 3.91
N GLY A 265 -5.96 15.29 2.75
CA GLY A 265 -6.25 14.11 1.94
C GLY A 265 -5.91 12.81 2.66
N THR A 266 -4.78 12.77 3.39
CA THR A 266 -4.37 11.60 4.16
C THR A 266 -5.32 11.30 5.32
N LEU A 267 -5.71 12.34 6.09
CA LEU A 267 -6.64 12.15 7.22
C LEU A 267 -8.04 11.72 6.75
N TYR A 268 -8.55 12.30 5.66
CA TYR A 268 -9.81 11.83 5.06
C TYR A 268 -9.70 10.38 4.58
N ALA A 269 -8.58 9.99 3.96
CA ALA A 269 -8.38 8.62 3.49
C ALA A 269 -8.35 7.61 4.66
N ILE A 270 -7.67 7.93 5.76
CA ILE A 270 -7.67 7.10 6.98
C ILE A 270 -9.08 6.96 7.57
N GLY A 271 -9.82 8.06 7.67
CA GLY A 271 -11.18 8.06 8.21
C GLY A 271 -12.13 7.20 7.37
N VAL A 272 -12.19 7.46 6.05
CA VAL A 272 -13.05 6.73 5.12
C VAL A 272 -12.70 5.25 5.09
N SER A 273 -11.41 4.91 4.99
CA SER A 273 -10.99 3.51 4.95
C SER A 273 -11.30 2.76 6.23
N SER A 274 -11.07 3.37 7.39
CA SER A 274 -11.39 2.75 8.70
C SER A 274 -12.87 2.44 8.83
N VAL A 275 -13.74 3.34 8.38
CA VAL A 275 -15.19 3.13 8.37
C VAL A 275 -15.57 2.00 7.42
N VAL A 276 -15.05 2.01 6.18
CA VAL A 276 -15.34 0.96 5.19
C VAL A 276 -14.91 -0.42 5.69
N TYR A 277 -13.68 -0.56 6.19
CA TYR A 277 -13.20 -1.83 6.76
C TYR A 277 -14.07 -2.31 7.93
N SER A 278 -14.49 -1.41 8.81
CA SER A 278 -15.34 -1.75 9.96
C SER A 278 -16.72 -2.23 9.51
N LEU A 279 -17.33 -1.53 8.55
CA LEU A 279 -18.63 -1.93 7.99
C LEU A 279 -18.55 -3.28 7.28
N MET A 280 -17.50 -3.52 6.50
CA MET A 280 -17.30 -4.80 5.82
C MET A 280 -17.10 -5.95 6.82
N ALA A 281 -16.32 -5.73 7.89
CA ALA A 281 -16.12 -6.73 8.94
C ALA A 281 -17.44 -7.06 9.67
N ILE A 282 -18.27 -6.05 9.97
CA ILE A 282 -19.58 -6.25 10.60
C ILE A 282 -20.51 -7.03 9.66
N VAL A 283 -20.63 -6.61 8.40
CA VAL A 283 -21.51 -7.24 7.42
C VAL A 283 -21.10 -8.69 7.21
N ILE A 284 -19.83 -8.95 6.94
CA ILE A 284 -19.37 -10.31 6.64
C ILE A 284 -19.53 -11.25 7.85
N GLY A 285 -19.31 -10.75 9.07
CA GLY A 285 -19.57 -11.51 10.30
C GLY A 285 -21.05 -11.76 10.55
N ALA A 286 -21.94 -10.88 10.09
CA ALA A 286 -23.38 -11.00 10.30
C ALA A 286 -24.08 -11.98 9.34
N VAL A 287 -23.51 -12.19 8.15
CA VAL A 287 -24.18 -12.94 7.07
C VAL A 287 -23.54 -14.29 6.70
N THR A 288 -22.39 -14.62 7.30
CA THR A 288 -21.57 -15.75 6.86
C THR A 288 -21.23 -16.66 8.02
N VAL A 289 -21.24 -17.98 7.82
CA VAL A 289 -20.84 -18.93 8.86
C VAL A 289 -19.33 -18.90 9.09
N ARG A 290 -18.92 -19.19 10.33
CA ARG A 290 -17.50 -19.19 10.73
C ARG A 290 -16.64 -20.20 9.94
N GLY A 291 -17.21 -21.37 9.66
CA GLY A 291 -16.47 -22.50 9.09
C GLY A 291 -15.81 -23.35 10.17
N GLU A 292 -15.85 -24.67 10.00
CA GLU A 292 -15.15 -25.62 10.87
C GLU A 292 -13.63 -25.60 10.59
N PRO A 293 -12.76 -25.95 11.56
CA PRO A 293 -11.30 -25.88 11.39
C PRO A 293 -10.74 -26.68 10.20
N ASP A 294 -11.40 -27.78 9.80
CA ASP A 294 -11.00 -28.67 8.70
C ASP A 294 -12.00 -28.64 7.52
N GLY A 295 -12.88 -27.63 7.48
CA GLY A 295 -13.88 -27.48 6.42
C GLY A 295 -13.36 -26.72 5.19
N GLU A 296 -14.15 -26.72 4.13
CA GLU A 296 -13.87 -25.91 2.91
C GLU A 296 -14.70 -24.62 2.86
N ILE A 297 -15.65 -24.49 3.78
CA ILE A 297 -16.71 -23.46 3.75
C ILE A 297 -16.53 -22.46 4.89
N GLY A 298 -16.97 -21.22 4.65
CA GLY A 298 -17.08 -20.18 5.67
C GLY A 298 -15.83 -19.32 5.83
N LEU A 299 -15.88 -18.43 6.81
CA LEU A 299 -14.89 -17.36 7.02
C LEU A 299 -13.46 -17.87 7.22
N LYS A 300 -13.27 -19.00 7.91
CA LYS A 300 -11.94 -19.53 8.24
C LYS A 300 -11.20 -20.16 7.06
N ASN A 301 -11.92 -20.72 6.09
CA ASN A 301 -11.34 -21.59 5.07
C ASN A 301 -11.45 -21.00 3.66
N ASN A 302 -12.52 -20.26 3.38
CA ASN A 302 -12.71 -19.61 2.08
C ASN A 302 -12.23 -18.15 2.14
N PHE A 303 -10.98 -17.90 1.70
CA PHE A 303 -10.44 -16.54 1.61
C PHE A 303 -11.17 -15.66 0.59
N LEU A 304 -11.86 -16.25 -0.38
CA LEU A 304 -12.61 -15.54 -1.41
C LEU A 304 -14.09 -15.38 -1.05
N ILE A 305 -14.50 -15.66 0.17
CA ILE A 305 -15.90 -15.61 0.62
C ILE A 305 -16.64 -14.29 0.31
N MET A 306 -15.92 -13.17 0.17
CA MET A 306 -16.51 -11.90 -0.28
C MET A 306 -17.07 -11.96 -1.71
N THR A 307 -16.55 -12.79 -2.60
CA THR A 307 -17.08 -12.99 -3.96
C THR A 307 -18.47 -13.63 -3.91
N GLU A 308 -18.70 -14.46 -2.90
CA GLU A 308 -19.95 -15.20 -2.74
C GLU A 308 -21.06 -14.35 -2.13
N VAL A 309 -20.69 -13.47 -1.19
CA VAL A 309 -21.58 -12.46 -0.59
C VAL A 309 -21.92 -11.36 -1.59
N SER A 310 -21.07 -11.09 -2.58
CA SER A 310 -21.26 -9.94 -3.50
C SER A 310 -22.34 -10.17 -4.55
N ALA A 311 -22.95 -9.07 -5.01
CA ALA A 311 -24.02 -9.11 -6.01
C ALA A 311 -23.54 -9.68 -7.36
N TRP A 312 -22.28 -9.42 -7.71
CA TRP A 312 -21.64 -9.98 -8.89
C TRP A 312 -20.18 -10.33 -8.57
N GLY A 313 -19.91 -11.63 -8.37
CA GLY A 313 -18.58 -12.17 -8.02
C GLY A 313 -17.45 -11.74 -8.97
N PRO A 314 -17.63 -11.77 -10.31
CA PRO A 314 -16.62 -11.29 -11.26
C PRO A 314 -16.17 -9.85 -11.04
N LEU A 315 -17.04 -8.98 -10.51
CA LEU A 315 -16.66 -7.60 -10.17
C LEU A 315 -15.71 -7.55 -8.98
N VAL A 316 -15.86 -8.45 -8.00
CA VAL A 316 -14.92 -8.55 -6.87
C VAL A 316 -13.56 -9.02 -7.36
N PHE A 317 -13.53 -10.02 -8.25
CA PHE A 317 -12.29 -10.46 -8.88
C PHE A 317 -11.60 -9.33 -9.65
N ALA A 318 -12.35 -8.56 -10.44
CA ALA A 318 -11.82 -7.38 -11.12
C ALA A 318 -11.25 -6.35 -10.12
N GLY A 319 -11.92 -6.14 -8.98
CA GLY A 319 -11.45 -5.29 -7.89
C GLY A 319 -10.16 -5.80 -7.24
N ILE A 320 -10.05 -7.10 -6.97
CA ILE A 320 -8.86 -7.74 -6.42
C ILE A 320 -7.68 -7.55 -7.36
N TYR A 321 -7.86 -7.87 -8.65
CA TYR A 321 -6.82 -7.72 -9.66
C TYR A 321 -6.42 -6.26 -9.84
N ALA A 322 -7.38 -5.33 -9.85
CA ALA A 322 -7.11 -3.90 -9.93
C ALA A 322 -6.29 -3.38 -8.74
N ALA A 323 -6.71 -3.73 -7.51
CA ALA A 323 -6.07 -3.28 -6.28
C ALA A 323 -4.65 -3.85 -6.13
N THR A 324 -4.50 -5.16 -6.35
CA THR A 324 -3.20 -5.86 -6.26
C THR A 324 -2.23 -5.38 -7.33
N PHE A 325 -2.66 -5.31 -8.60
CA PHE A 325 -1.80 -4.85 -9.69
C PHE A 325 -1.33 -3.41 -9.48
N SER A 326 -2.25 -2.50 -9.13
CA SER A 326 -1.93 -1.10 -8.87
C SER A 326 -0.91 -0.95 -7.75
N SER A 327 -1.17 -1.61 -6.62
CA SER A 327 -0.36 -1.48 -5.42
C SER A 327 1.01 -2.14 -5.58
N ALA A 328 1.08 -3.27 -6.29
CA ALA A 328 2.34 -3.92 -6.64
C ALA A 328 3.20 -3.01 -7.52
N LEU A 329 2.62 -2.42 -8.57
CA LEU A 329 3.34 -1.53 -9.47
C LEU A 329 3.77 -0.24 -8.76
N ALA A 330 2.89 0.38 -7.96
CA ALA A 330 3.22 1.57 -7.16
C ALA A 330 4.37 1.28 -6.19
N SER A 331 4.38 0.10 -5.57
CA SER A 331 5.43 -0.31 -4.64
C SER A 331 6.75 -0.58 -5.36
N LEU A 332 6.70 -1.24 -6.52
CA LEU A 332 7.88 -1.57 -7.34
C LEU A 332 8.52 -0.32 -7.96
N VAL A 333 7.75 0.74 -8.20
CA VAL A 333 8.26 2.05 -8.66
C VAL A 333 8.75 2.90 -7.49
N GLY A 334 8.04 2.90 -6.37
CA GLY A 334 8.38 3.74 -5.23
C GLY A 334 9.63 3.27 -4.48
N ALA A 335 9.78 1.96 -4.23
CA ALA A 335 10.90 1.43 -3.45
C ALA A 335 12.27 1.80 -4.05
N PRO A 336 12.53 1.60 -5.36
CA PRO A 336 13.79 1.98 -6.00
C PRO A 336 14.07 3.47 -5.96
N ARG A 337 13.03 4.30 -6.14
CA ARG A 337 13.17 5.77 -6.16
C ARG A 337 13.51 6.32 -4.78
N ILE A 338 12.95 5.74 -3.71
CA ILE A 338 13.34 6.04 -2.34
C ILE A 338 14.80 5.63 -2.12
N LEU A 339 15.19 4.41 -2.49
CA LEU A 339 16.57 3.93 -2.31
C LEU A 339 17.59 4.78 -3.08
N MET A 340 17.25 5.18 -4.30
CA MET A 340 18.04 6.10 -5.12
C MET A 340 18.21 7.45 -4.42
N SER A 341 17.13 8.02 -3.88
CA SER A 341 17.17 9.31 -3.20
C SER A 341 18.05 9.26 -1.94
N VAL A 342 17.98 8.15 -1.18
CA VAL A 342 18.90 7.89 -0.06
C VAL A 342 20.35 7.83 -0.54
N ALA A 343 20.60 7.09 -1.62
CA ALA A 343 21.95 6.93 -2.17
C ALA A 343 22.54 8.26 -2.67
N GLN A 344 21.72 9.14 -3.23
CA GLN A 344 22.13 10.46 -3.71
C GLN A 344 22.55 11.42 -2.59
N ASP A 345 22.03 11.24 -1.37
CA ASP A 345 22.48 12.00 -0.20
C ASP A 345 23.90 11.60 0.27
N ASN A 346 24.50 10.53 -0.29
CA ASN A 346 25.89 10.09 -0.04
C ASN A 346 26.25 9.84 1.44
N LEU A 347 25.27 9.52 2.28
CA LEU A 347 25.48 9.26 3.71
C LEU A 347 25.97 7.84 4.00
N LEU A 348 25.63 6.89 3.13
CA LEU A 348 25.96 5.47 3.26
C LEU A 348 26.75 5.01 2.03
N PRO A 349 28.10 4.87 2.13
CA PRO A 349 28.94 4.50 0.99
C PRO A 349 28.53 3.20 0.31
N ILE A 350 27.97 2.25 1.07
CA ILE A 350 27.47 0.97 0.54
C ILE A 350 26.31 1.14 -0.45
N LEU A 351 25.57 2.25 -0.37
CA LEU A 351 24.44 2.54 -1.25
C LEU A 351 24.82 3.36 -2.49
N ALA A 352 26.05 3.87 -2.57
CA ALA A 352 26.52 4.69 -3.69
C ALA A 352 26.25 4.10 -5.09
N PRO A 353 26.34 2.76 -5.32
CA PRO A 353 26.02 2.18 -6.63
C PRO A 353 24.58 2.44 -7.11
N PHE A 354 23.64 2.70 -6.20
CA PHE A 354 22.22 2.93 -6.48
C PHE A 354 21.88 4.40 -6.79
N ALA A 355 22.82 5.33 -6.57
CA ALA A 355 22.62 6.75 -6.90
C ALA A 355 22.59 7.00 -8.43
N LYS A 356 23.17 6.08 -9.22
CA LYS A 356 23.27 6.21 -10.68
C LYS A 356 21.93 5.98 -11.37
N THR A 357 21.48 6.99 -12.13
CA THR A 357 20.27 6.94 -12.95
C THR A 357 20.60 6.79 -14.43
N ARG A 358 19.62 6.33 -15.22
CA ARG A 358 19.64 6.45 -16.68
C ARG A 358 19.30 7.90 -17.09
N ALA A 359 19.47 8.23 -18.37
CA ALA A 359 19.13 9.54 -18.93
C ALA A 359 17.68 9.99 -18.67
N ASN A 360 16.75 9.05 -18.49
CA ASN A 360 15.35 9.32 -18.15
C ASN A 360 15.09 9.51 -16.64
N GLY A 361 16.12 9.46 -15.79
CA GLY A 361 16.02 9.59 -14.34
C GLY A 361 15.72 8.29 -13.57
N ASP A 362 15.57 7.14 -14.25
CA ASP A 362 15.23 5.89 -13.56
C ASP A 362 16.45 5.16 -12.97
N PRO A 363 16.37 4.68 -11.70
CA PRO A 363 17.45 3.96 -11.03
C PRO A 363 17.40 2.45 -11.29
N VAL A 364 17.84 2.02 -12.47
CA VAL A 364 17.77 0.61 -12.93
C VAL A 364 18.34 -0.38 -11.91
N ARG A 365 19.48 -0.07 -11.28
CA ARG A 365 20.09 -0.95 -10.26
C ARG A 365 19.20 -1.15 -9.04
N ALA A 366 18.53 -0.08 -8.59
CA ALA A 366 17.63 -0.15 -7.44
C ALA A 366 16.34 -0.91 -7.78
N TYR A 367 15.85 -0.85 -9.03
CA TYR A 367 14.75 -1.67 -9.51
C TYR A 367 15.09 -3.17 -9.41
N PHE A 368 16.28 -3.58 -9.86
CA PHE A 368 16.69 -4.98 -9.75
C PHE A 368 16.81 -5.46 -8.30
N VAL A 369 17.32 -4.63 -7.38
CA VAL A 369 17.36 -5.00 -5.95
C VAL A 369 15.96 -5.17 -5.37
N SER A 370 15.05 -4.23 -5.66
CA SER A 370 13.67 -4.31 -5.19
C SER A 370 12.95 -5.53 -5.77
N PHE A 371 13.18 -5.83 -7.06
CA PHE A 371 12.67 -7.02 -7.74
C PHE A 371 13.20 -8.32 -7.10
N LEU A 372 14.51 -8.43 -6.87
CA LEU A 372 15.10 -9.62 -6.26
C LEU A 372 14.58 -9.86 -4.84
N LEU A 373 14.42 -8.79 -4.05
CA LEU A 373 13.83 -8.87 -2.72
C LEU A 373 12.35 -9.29 -2.75
N ALA A 374 11.58 -8.74 -3.70
CA ALA A 374 10.20 -9.17 -3.93
C ALA A 374 10.14 -10.65 -4.33
N CYS A 375 10.98 -11.10 -5.27
CA CYS A 375 11.07 -12.50 -5.69
C CYS A 375 11.41 -13.44 -4.52
N ALA A 376 12.36 -13.07 -3.66
CA ALA A 376 12.69 -13.86 -2.47
C ALA A 376 11.49 -14.03 -1.54
N CYS A 377 10.67 -13.00 -1.37
CA CYS A 377 9.46 -13.06 -0.56
C CYS A 377 8.32 -13.81 -1.27
N ILE A 378 8.20 -13.71 -2.60
CA ILE A 378 7.24 -14.47 -3.41
C ILE A 378 7.48 -15.97 -3.27
N LEU A 379 8.74 -16.41 -3.18
CA LEU A 379 9.08 -17.82 -2.98
C LEU A 379 8.56 -18.40 -1.65
N ILE A 380 8.18 -17.57 -0.67
CA ILE A 380 7.48 -18.04 0.54
C ILE A 380 6.11 -18.62 0.14
N GLY A 381 5.40 -17.99 -0.79
CA GLY A 381 4.16 -18.50 -1.38
C GLY A 381 2.90 -18.39 -0.51
N GLU A 382 3.02 -17.93 0.74
CA GLU A 382 1.89 -17.80 1.66
C GLU A 382 1.71 -16.36 2.14
N LEU A 383 0.57 -15.75 1.79
CA LEU A 383 0.27 -14.35 2.12
C LEU A 383 0.24 -14.10 3.63
N ASN A 384 -0.22 -15.08 4.43
CA ASN A 384 -0.30 -14.96 5.89
C ASN A 384 1.07 -14.93 6.59
N ILE A 385 2.13 -15.40 5.92
CA ILE A 385 3.51 -15.32 6.41
C ILE A 385 4.19 -14.04 5.91
N ILE A 386 3.87 -13.60 4.69
CA ILE A 386 4.43 -12.39 4.09
C ILE A 386 3.88 -11.12 4.76
N ALA A 387 2.59 -11.09 5.12
CA ALA A 387 1.95 -9.91 5.72
C ALA A 387 2.61 -9.43 7.04
N PRO A 388 2.91 -10.31 8.02
CA PRO A 388 3.65 -9.93 9.22
C PRO A 388 5.03 -9.31 8.96
N LEU A 389 5.74 -9.77 7.91
CA LEU A 389 7.04 -9.21 7.53
C LEU A 389 6.91 -7.75 7.10
N ILE A 390 5.86 -7.42 6.34
CA ILE A 390 5.55 -6.05 5.91
C ILE A 390 5.18 -5.19 7.12
N THR A 391 4.32 -5.72 8.00
CA THR A 391 3.93 -5.07 9.25
C THR A 391 5.15 -4.63 10.05
N MET A 392 6.16 -5.51 10.19
CA MET A 392 7.40 -5.17 10.88
C MET A 392 8.10 -3.97 10.25
N PHE A 393 8.35 -3.96 8.94
CA PHE A 393 9.03 -2.86 8.26
C PHE A 393 8.27 -1.53 8.34
N PHE A 394 6.95 -1.56 8.15
CA PHE A 394 6.13 -0.35 8.19
C PHE A 394 5.97 0.18 9.62
N MET A 395 5.77 -0.69 10.62
CA MET A 395 5.72 -0.26 12.03
C MET A 395 7.05 0.35 12.46
N MET A 396 8.20 -0.24 12.08
CA MET A 396 9.51 0.36 12.36
C MET A 396 9.66 1.74 11.70
N THR A 397 9.25 1.86 10.43
CA THR A 397 9.27 3.13 9.69
C THR A 397 8.43 4.20 10.41
N TYR A 398 7.21 3.85 10.80
CA TYR A 398 6.29 4.76 11.49
C TYR A 398 6.78 5.13 12.88
N ALA A 399 7.31 4.17 13.64
CA ALA A 399 7.91 4.42 14.94
C ALA A 399 9.08 5.41 14.84
N LEU A 400 9.97 5.24 13.85
CA LEU A 400 11.09 6.17 13.63
C LEU A 400 10.63 7.58 13.25
N ILE A 401 9.62 7.70 12.37
CA ILE A 401 9.06 9.00 11.98
C ILE A 401 8.46 9.71 13.20
N ASN A 402 7.64 9.00 13.98
CA ASN A 402 6.98 9.53 15.17
C ASN A 402 8.02 9.95 16.23
N PHE A 403 8.94 9.04 16.55
CA PHE A 403 9.98 9.29 17.54
C PHE A 403 10.89 10.46 17.16
N ALA A 404 11.27 10.59 15.89
CA ALA A 404 12.06 11.73 15.42
C ALA A 404 11.29 13.06 15.54
N CYS A 405 10.00 13.09 15.18
CA CYS A 405 9.16 14.27 15.39
C CYS A 405 9.06 14.63 16.88
N PHE A 406 8.88 13.63 17.76
CA PHE A 406 8.86 13.82 19.20
C PHE A 406 10.17 14.41 19.71
N GLN A 407 11.32 13.83 19.33
CA GLN A 407 12.64 14.29 19.76
C GLN A 407 12.91 15.73 19.31
N LEU A 408 12.62 16.08 18.05
CA LEU A 408 12.84 17.45 17.55
C LEU A 408 11.99 18.48 18.28
N SER A 409 10.74 18.14 18.58
CA SER A 409 9.84 18.98 19.38
C SER A 409 10.31 19.10 20.84
N LEU A 410 10.82 18.03 21.42
CA LEU A 410 11.32 18.02 22.80
C LEU A 410 12.60 18.85 22.92
N ALA A 411 13.51 18.71 21.97
CA ALA A 411 14.78 19.41 21.90
C ALA A 411 14.65 20.88 21.48
N LYS A 412 13.46 21.31 21.03
CA LYS A 412 13.21 22.66 20.47
C LYS A 412 14.19 22.99 19.34
N SER A 413 14.40 22.03 18.43
CA SER A 413 15.35 22.18 17.33
C SER A 413 15.04 23.43 16.48
N PRO A 414 16.03 24.27 16.13
CA PRO A 414 15.79 25.56 15.46
C PRO A 414 15.01 25.47 14.14
N GLY A 415 15.24 24.40 13.37
CA GLY A 415 14.59 24.12 12.08
C GLY A 415 13.26 23.38 12.16
N TRP A 416 12.74 23.12 13.36
CA TRP A 416 11.48 22.40 13.57
C TRP A 416 10.40 23.36 14.09
N ARG A 417 9.55 23.83 13.17
CA ARG A 417 8.43 24.74 13.41
C ARG A 417 7.18 24.29 12.64
N PRO A 418 6.62 23.10 12.95
CA PRO A 418 5.44 22.60 12.27
C PRO A 418 4.24 23.53 12.52
N GLN A 419 3.50 23.86 11.45
CA GLN A 419 2.32 24.73 11.53
C GLN A 419 1.00 23.94 11.62
N PHE A 420 1.06 22.60 11.60
CA PHE A 420 -0.11 21.76 11.63
C PHE A 420 -0.84 21.80 12.98
N ARG A 421 -2.12 22.22 12.97
CA ARG A 421 -2.91 22.49 14.18
C ARG A 421 -3.11 21.27 15.10
N TRP A 422 -3.23 20.07 14.55
CA TRP A 422 -3.51 18.85 15.34
C TRP A 422 -2.24 18.10 15.76
N TYR A 423 -1.07 18.64 15.47
CA TYR A 423 0.19 18.06 15.92
C TYR A 423 0.47 18.43 17.38
N ASN A 424 0.83 17.43 18.19
CA ASN A 424 1.42 17.61 19.51
C ASN A 424 2.62 16.66 19.64
N LYS A 425 3.66 17.07 20.37
CA LYS A 425 4.79 16.17 20.66
C LYS A 425 4.33 14.87 21.32
N TRP A 426 3.32 14.92 22.20
CA TRP A 426 2.81 13.74 22.90
C TRP A 426 1.96 12.82 22.02
N THR A 427 1.43 13.31 20.90
CA THR A 427 0.78 12.43 19.91
C THR A 427 1.82 11.76 19.00
N ALA A 428 3.09 12.19 19.04
CA ALA A 428 4.19 11.59 18.30
C ALA A 428 5.08 10.69 19.18
N PHE A 429 4.85 10.66 20.50
CA PHE A 429 5.46 9.70 21.41
C PHE A 429 4.61 8.43 21.44
#